data_AF-A0A2M8BHE3-F1
#
_entry.id   AF-A0A2M8BHE3-F1
#
_cell.length_a   1.000
_cell.length_b   1.000
_cell.length_c   1.000
_cell.angle_alpha   90.00
_cell.angle_beta   90.00
_cell.angle_gamma   90.00
#
_symmetry.space_group_name_H-M   'P 1'
#
loop_
_entity.id
_entity.type
_entity.pdbx_description
1 polymer ?
#
loop_
_entity_poly.entity_id
_entity_poly.type
_entity_poly.pdbx_seq_one_letter_code
_entity_poly.pdbx_strand_id
1 'polypeptide(L)' 'RVRRNDAGGLDLFVNQSSGVLTSAVWGDGLVDNPPGCSIAPGDVVRFIPFSELLA' A
#
# COMPACT_ATOMS: atom_id res chain seq x y z
N ARG A 1 2.60 -1.59 -2.38
CA ARG A 1 3.13 -0.86 -1.21
C ARG A 1 2.53 0.54 -1.22
N VAL A 2 2.11 1.00 -0.05
CA VAL A 2 1.43 2.28 0.15
C VAL A 2 2.01 3.00 1.37
N ARG A 3 1.83 4.32 1.42
CA ARG A 3 2.17 5.18 2.56
C ARG A 3 0.93 5.92 3.04
N ARG A 4 0.79 6.15 4.34
CA ARG A 4 -0.25 7.05 4.88
C ARG A 4 0.08 8.49 4.52
N ASN A 5 -0.92 9.21 4.03
CA ASN A 5 -0.77 10.63 3.73
C ASN A 5 -1.45 11.51 4.78
N ASP A 6 -1.14 12.80 4.74
CA ASP A 6 -1.66 13.78 5.72
C ASP A 6 -3.17 14.05 5.57
N ALA A 7 -3.77 13.64 4.45
CA ALA A 7 -5.22 13.70 4.23
C ALA A 7 -5.98 12.53 4.87
N GLY A 8 -5.29 11.64 5.60
CA GLY A 8 -5.89 10.46 6.23
C GLY A 8 -6.14 9.30 5.26
N GLY A 9 -5.58 9.37 4.05
CA GLY A 9 -5.66 8.35 3.01
C GLY A 9 -4.34 7.61 2.78
N LEU A 10 -4.24 6.93 1.64
CA LEU A 10 -3.08 6.14 1.24
C LEU A 10 -2.56 6.59 -0.13
N ASP A 11 -1.26 6.83 -0.20
CA ASP A 11 -0.55 7.07 -1.45
C ASP A 11 0.03 5.76 -1.99
N LEU A 12 -0.23 5.47 -3.27
CA LEU A 12 0.32 4.31 -3.95
C LEU A 12 1.70 4.63 -4.50
N PHE A 13 2.69 3.78 -4.18
CA PHE A 13 4.00 3.89 -4.82
C PHE A 13 3.85 3.61 -6.32
N VAL A 14 4.39 4.46 -7.20
CA VAL A 14 4.13 4.38 -8.65
C VAL A 14 4.49 3.01 -9.27
N ASN A 15 5.56 2.35 -8.81
CA ASN A 15 5.99 1.06 -9.37
C ASN A 15 5.70 -0.11 -8.41
N GLN A 16 4.73 -0.96 -8.77
CA GLN A 16 4.31 -2.11 -7.95
C GLN A 16 5.07 -3.41 -8.27
N SER A 17 6.10 -3.38 -9.11
CA SER A 17 6.93 -4.56 -9.37
C SER A 17 7.60 -5.09 -8.09
N SER A 18 7.63 -6.41 -7.93
CA SER A 18 8.21 -7.08 -6.76
C SER A 18 9.74 -6.89 -6.66
N GLY A 19 10.42 -6.63 -7.76
CA GLY A 19 11.88 -6.38 -7.78
C GLY A 19 12.29 -4.99 -7.27
N VAL A 20 11.33 -4.08 -7.02
CA VAL A 20 11.62 -2.71 -6.61
C VAL A 20 11.64 -2.61 -5.08
N LEU A 21 12.76 -3.03 -4.48
CA LEU A 21 12.92 -3.08 -3.02
C LEU A 21 12.77 -1.70 -2.35
N THR A 22 13.07 -0.61 -3.05
CA THR A 22 12.88 0.76 -2.55
C THR A 22 11.43 1.07 -2.19
N SER A 23 10.46 0.37 -2.79
CA SER A 23 9.04 0.51 -2.45
C SER A 23 8.71 0.04 -1.03
N ALA A 24 9.48 -0.91 -0.47
CA ALA A 24 9.29 -1.42 0.88
C ALA A 24 9.83 -0.45 1.93
N VAL A 25 10.94 0.24 1.65
CA VAL A 25 11.46 1.29 2.55
C VAL A 25 10.61 2.56 2.49
N TRP A 26 10.03 2.85 1.34
CA TRP A 26 9.19 4.03 1.17
C TRP A 26 7.82 3.90 1.84
N GLY A 27 7.19 2.71 1.79
CA GLY A 27 5.84 2.50 2.29
C GLY A 27 5.76 2.25 3.80
N ASP A 28 4.54 2.36 4.33
CA ASP A 28 4.21 2.00 5.72
C ASP A 28 3.54 0.62 5.80
N GLY A 29 3.11 0.08 4.65
CA GLY A 29 2.40 -1.18 4.59
C GLY A 29 1.94 -1.59 3.20
N LEU A 30 0.99 -2.51 3.19
CA LEU A 30 0.34 -3.08 2.02
C LEU A 30 -1.16 -2.79 2.02
N VAL A 31 -1.73 -2.77 0.82
CA VAL A 31 -3.17 -2.91 0.64
C VAL A 31 -3.42 -4.35 0.20
N ASP A 32 -4.32 -5.04 0.91
CA ASP A 32 -4.85 -6.33 0.49
C ASP A 32 -5.90 -6.09 -0.59
N ASN A 33 -5.51 -6.28 -1.85
CA ASN A 33 -6.35 -6.05 -3.02
C ASN A 33 -6.73 -7.39 -3.68
N PRO A 34 -8.01 -7.80 -3.66
CA PRO A 34 -8.45 -9.01 -4.34
C PRO A 34 -8.12 -9.00 -5.85
N PRO A 35 -7.87 -10.16 -6.46
CA PRO A 35 -7.57 -10.25 -7.88
C PRO A 35 -8.76 -9.72 -8.72
N GLY A 36 -8.45 -8.93 -9.75
CA GLY A 36 -9.45 -8.32 -10.64
C GLY A 36 -10.14 -7.08 -10.06
N CYS A 37 -9.81 -6.65 -8.84
CA CYS A 37 -10.34 -5.43 -8.25
C CYS A 37 -9.45 -4.22 -8.60
N SER A 38 -10.03 -3.24 -9.29
CA SER A 38 -9.39 -1.93 -9.50
C SER A 38 -9.78 -1.01 -8.36
N ILE A 39 -8.79 -0.33 -7.76
CA ILE A 39 -9.01 0.63 -6.68
C ILE A 39 -9.04 2.03 -7.29
N ALA A 40 -10.09 2.79 -6.98
CA ALA A 40 -10.26 4.19 -7.34
C ALA A 40 -10.03 5.11 -6.12
N PRO A 41 -9.70 6.41 -6.34
CA PRO A 41 -9.63 7.38 -5.25
C PRO A 41 -10.97 7.46 -4.51
N GLY A 42 -10.92 7.38 -3.18
CA GLY A 42 -12.10 7.38 -2.31
C GLY A 42 -12.58 5.99 -1.90
N ASP A 43 -12.09 4.91 -2.52
CA ASP A 43 -12.41 3.56 -2.10
C ASP A 43 -11.82 3.24 -0.72
N VAL A 44 -12.62 2.55 0.10
CA VAL A 44 -12.13 2.00 1.36
C VAL A 44 -11.41 0.69 1.07
N VAL A 45 -10.19 0.58 1.60
CA VAL A 45 -9.34 -0.59 1.37
C VAL A 45 -8.86 -1.20 2.69
N ARG A 46 -8.52 -2.49 2.65
CA ARG A 46 -7.89 -3.15 3.78
C ARG A 46 -6.39 -2.85 3.80
N PHE A 47 -5.97 -2.07 4.78
CA PHE A 47 -4.57 -1.74 5.01
C PHE A 47 -3.94 -2.74 6.00
N ILE A 48 -2.74 -3.23 5.67
CA ILE A 48 -1.92 -4.11 6.51
C ILE A 48 -0.59 -3.39 6.76
N PRO A 49 -0.32 -2.88 7.99
CA PRO A 49 0.94 -2.21 8.30
C PRO A 49 2.10 -3.20 8.31
N PHE A 50 3.31 -2.74 7.95
CA PHE A 50 4.49 -3.59 8.00
C PHE A 50 4.82 -4.12 9.40
N SER A 51 4.47 -3.36 10.45
CA SER A 51 4.63 -3.80 11.84
C SER A 51 3.85 -5.07 12.18
N GLU A 52 2.75 -5.36 11.48
CA GLU A 52 1.97 -6.60 11.66
C GLU A 52 2.55 -7.78 10.86
N LEU A 53 3.35 -7.52 9.82
CA LEU A 53 3.92 -8.54 8.94
C LEU A 53 5.33 -9.00 9.36
N LEU A 54 6.08 -8.12 10.03
CA LEU A 54 7.50 -8.31 10.36
C LEU A 54 7.75 -8.53 11.86
N ALA A 55 6.69 -8.84 12.61
CA ALA A 55 6.74 -9.17 14.02
C ALA A 55 7.42 -10.53 14.28
#